data_AF-A0A353Z8I2-F1
#
_entry.id   AF-A0A353Z8I2-F1
#
_cell.length_a   1.000
_cell.length_b   1.000
_cell.length_c   1.000
_cell.angle_alpha   90.00
_cell.angle_beta   90.00
_cell.angle_gamma   90.00
#
_symmetry.space_group_name_H-M   'P 1'
#
loop_
_entity.id
_entity.type
_entity.pdbx_description
1 polymer ?
#
loop_
_entity_poly.entity_id
_entity_poly.type
_entity_poly.pdbx_seq_one_letter_code
_entity_poly.pdbx_strand_id
1 'polypeptide(L)'
;MAIKYVADETTPLYDASTGNTKIADLLWGDRVTTISSGGTRTQVKSRGKKGFVKTSALGDQSLLEIYFIDVGQGDGILIRTPDHRHILIDGGFNREKQPSGKNAADFVDWKFARDYGETNIHLDVMMSSHNDADHYGGLWDLLDVAQADELDANGLTVDQFYHAGVGWWINPSDGKRWLGTTTSDRKFLTQLMGNRSQVLNSLKTDANPKLQGEWADFMRAVTQAKTRAGSPTPMARLSHADRFVPGFEGAGGGVAIRVLAPVEFDVGGQAALHNYSSQASKNTNGNSLLLRLDYGRSRILLTGDLNTDSQQALLEDYRGERMEFQCDVAKACHHGSQDVSYEFLGAMQPAVTVISSGDAEGHDHPRPSIVAASATTGYLKIDRDQLVSPLVYSTELARSTNLGKPLKTTVPGPAGDLTFANADLAKVTVEAAVTKAGDLRPTTITRRLNRAYLVAGLIYGLVNVRTDGEKILCATLNEKSNSWEIKTIRSRF
;
A
#
# COMPACT_ATOMS: atom_id res chain seq x y z
N MET A 1 1.69 -17.00 -27.75
CA MET A 1 0.92 -16.46 -26.62
C MET A 1 1.15 -14.96 -26.58
N ALA A 2 0.10 -14.17 -26.55
CA ALA A 2 0.17 -12.70 -26.50
C ALA A 2 -0.48 -12.18 -25.22
N ILE A 3 0.06 -11.10 -24.67
CA ILE A 3 -0.55 -10.39 -23.54
C ILE A 3 -1.70 -9.52 -24.09
N LYS A 4 -2.85 -9.59 -23.43
CA LYS A 4 -4.02 -8.73 -23.64
C LYS A 4 -4.51 -8.23 -22.28
N TYR A 5 -5.43 -7.27 -22.31
CA TYR A 5 -6.03 -6.68 -21.12
C TYR A 5 -7.55 -6.77 -21.18
N VAL A 6 -8.20 -6.90 -20.02
CA VAL A 6 -9.66 -6.81 -19.95
C VAL A 6 -10.12 -5.39 -20.30
N ALA A 7 -10.97 -5.25 -21.31
CA ALA A 7 -11.47 -3.97 -21.81
C ALA A 7 -12.78 -3.53 -21.15
N ASP A 8 -13.60 -4.49 -20.69
CA ASP A 8 -14.85 -4.22 -19.97
C ASP A 8 -14.57 -3.86 -18.50
N GLU A 9 -15.54 -3.27 -17.79
CA GLU A 9 -15.41 -3.01 -16.35
C GLU A 9 -15.13 -4.29 -15.55
N THR A 10 -15.86 -5.35 -15.90
CA THR A 10 -15.54 -6.72 -15.50
C THR A 10 -15.83 -7.70 -16.62
N THR A 11 -15.18 -8.85 -16.56
CA THR A 11 -15.56 -10.02 -17.37
C THR A 11 -15.37 -11.31 -16.59
N PRO A 12 -16.31 -12.27 -16.69
CA PRO A 12 -16.09 -13.58 -16.11
C PRO A 12 -14.96 -14.33 -16.81
N LEU A 13 -14.17 -15.05 -16.02
CA LEU A 13 -13.34 -16.15 -16.49
C LEU A 13 -14.17 -17.44 -16.39
N TYR A 14 -14.44 -18.05 -17.54
CA TYR A 14 -15.21 -19.29 -17.64
C TYR A 14 -14.30 -20.52 -17.60
N ASP A 15 -14.82 -21.64 -17.12
CA ASP A 15 -14.11 -22.93 -17.16
C ASP A 15 -14.01 -23.52 -18.58
N ALA A 16 -15.00 -23.24 -19.44
CA ALA A 16 -15.13 -23.79 -20.78
C ALA A 16 -15.43 -22.73 -21.85
N SER A 17 -15.18 -23.09 -23.12
CA SER A 17 -15.43 -22.25 -24.30
C SER A 17 -16.92 -21.95 -24.52
N THR A 18 -17.81 -22.76 -23.95
CA THR A 18 -19.27 -22.61 -23.97
C THR A 18 -19.85 -22.84 -22.57
N GLY A 19 -21.07 -22.35 -22.30
CA GLY A 19 -21.71 -22.48 -20.99
C GLY A 19 -21.43 -21.30 -20.06
N ASN A 20 -21.97 -21.35 -18.84
CA ASN A 20 -22.06 -20.19 -17.94
C ASN A 20 -21.31 -20.37 -16.60
N THR A 21 -20.59 -21.49 -16.42
CA THR A 21 -19.82 -21.72 -15.20
C THR A 21 -18.65 -20.75 -15.12
N LYS A 22 -18.64 -19.91 -14.09
CA LYS A 22 -17.62 -18.91 -13.82
C LYS A 22 -16.64 -19.45 -12.77
N ILE A 23 -15.35 -19.26 -12.98
CA ILE A 23 -14.29 -19.66 -12.03
C ILE A 23 -13.54 -18.48 -11.40
N ALA A 24 -13.70 -17.28 -11.96
CA ALA A 24 -13.26 -16.00 -11.41
C ALA A 24 -14.00 -14.85 -12.13
N ASP A 25 -13.91 -13.65 -11.57
CA ASP A 25 -14.31 -12.41 -12.22
C ASP A 25 -13.08 -11.50 -12.36
N LEU A 26 -12.78 -11.12 -13.61
CA LEU A 26 -11.64 -10.27 -13.94
C LEU A 26 -12.09 -8.82 -14.03
N LEU A 27 -11.21 -7.91 -13.62
CA LEU A 27 -11.45 -6.47 -13.53
C LEU A 27 -10.82 -5.73 -14.72
N TRP A 28 -11.39 -4.60 -15.12
CA TRP A 28 -10.86 -3.72 -16.18
C TRP A 28 -9.35 -3.49 -16.07
N GLY A 29 -8.60 -3.78 -17.13
CA GLY A 29 -7.14 -3.70 -17.15
C GLY A 29 -6.41 -4.93 -16.61
N ASP A 30 -7.10 -5.96 -16.13
CA ASP A 30 -6.44 -7.20 -15.73
C ASP A 30 -5.67 -7.79 -16.91
N ARG A 31 -4.39 -8.10 -16.66
CA ARG A 31 -3.52 -8.77 -17.62
C ARG A 31 -4.01 -10.21 -17.84
N VAL A 32 -4.11 -10.60 -19.11
CA VAL A 32 -4.36 -11.99 -19.50
C VAL A 32 -3.31 -12.44 -20.52
N THR A 33 -2.85 -13.68 -20.41
CA THR A 33 -1.98 -14.31 -21.40
C THR A 33 -2.82 -15.24 -22.27
N THR A 34 -2.92 -14.93 -23.57
CA THR A 34 -3.68 -15.71 -24.53
C THR A 34 -2.98 -17.04 -24.85
N ILE A 35 -3.72 -18.14 -24.74
CA ILE A 35 -3.24 -19.51 -25.02
C ILE A 35 -3.63 -19.91 -26.44
N SER A 36 -4.91 -19.75 -26.79
CA SER A 36 -5.44 -20.00 -28.13
C SER A 36 -6.47 -18.92 -28.49
N SER A 37 -6.36 -18.41 -29.72
CA SER A 37 -7.25 -17.38 -30.28
C SER A 37 -8.23 -18.01 -31.26
N GLY A 38 -9.53 -17.70 -31.13
CA GLY A 38 -10.56 -18.09 -32.08
C GLY A 38 -11.95 -18.19 -31.43
N GLY A 39 -13.00 -17.98 -32.22
CA GLY A 39 -14.39 -18.10 -31.77
C GLY A 39 -14.89 -16.93 -30.92
N THR A 40 -15.94 -17.18 -30.12
CA THR A 40 -16.58 -16.18 -29.25
C THR A 40 -15.88 -15.98 -27.91
N ARG A 41 -15.07 -16.96 -27.47
CA ARG A 41 -14.24 -16.88 -26.27
C ARG A 41 -12.81 -17.30 -26.57
N THR A 42 -11.86 -16.51 -26.09
CA THR A 42 -10.43 -16.77 -26.14
C THR A 42 -10.00 -17.53 -24.90
N GLN A 43 -9.18 -18.58 -25.07
CA GLN A 43 -8.59 -19.27 -23.93
C GLN A 43 -7.41 -18.47 -23.39
N VAL A 44 -7.39 -18.22 -22.07
CA VAL A 44 -6.40 -17.37 -21.42
C VAL A 44 -5.87 -17.99 -20.12
N LYS A 45 -4.71 -17.50 -19.68
CA LYS A 45 -4.20 -17.63 -18.31
C LYS A 45 -4.22 -16.27 -17.63
N SER A 46 -4.76 -16.18 -16.42
CA SER A 46 -4.77 -14.98 -15.58
C SER A 46 -4.93 -15.39 -14.11
N ARG A 47 -4.28 -14.68 -13.16
CA ARG A 47 -4.35 -14.99 -11.72
C ARG A 47 -4.15 -16.47 -11.38
N GLY A 48 -3.17 -17.12 -12.02
CA GLY A 48 -2.84 -18.52 -11.84
C GLY A 48 -3.83 -19.53 -12.43
N LYS A 49 -4.95 -19.09 -13.00
CA LYS A 49 -6.02 -19.95 -13.54
C LYS A 49 -5.96 -19.97 -15.07
N LYS A 50 -6.27 -21.13 -15.66
CA LYS A 50 -6.58 -21.27 -17.09
C LYS A 50 -8.09 -21.27 -17.25
N GLY A 51 -8.60 -20.53 -18.23
CA GLY A 51 -10.02 -20.46 -18.52
C GLY A 51 -10.30 -19.75 -19.84
N PHE A 52 -11.53 -19.28 -20.01
CA PHE A 52 -12.00 -18.63 -21.23
C PHE A 52 -12.60 -17.27 -20.91
N VAL A 53 -12.30 -16.27 -21.74
CA VAL A 53 -12.88 -14.91 -21.65
C VAL A 53 -13.51 -14.57 -22.98
N LYS A 54 -14.62 -13.82 -23.00
CA LYS A 54 -15.21 -13.34 -24.27
C LYS A 54 -14.16 -12.57 -25.07
N THR A 55 -13.98 -12.92 -26.34
CA THR A 55 -12.94 -12.29 -27.17
C THR A 55 -13.17 -10.78 -27.32
N SER A 56 -14.43 -10.34 -27.35
CA SER A 56 -14.81 -8.92 -27.41
C SER A 56 -14.49 -8.14 -26.13
N ALA A 57 -14.27 -8.82 -25.00
CA ALA A 57 -13.94 -8.20 -23.71
C ALA A 57 -12.42 -8.03 -23.53
N LEU A 58 -11.62 -8.38 -24.54
CA LEU A 58 -10.16 -8.26 -24.52
C LEU A 58 -9.71 -7.13 -25.44
N GLY A 59 -8.81 -6.30 -24.95
CA GLY A 59 -8.16 -5.23 -25.68
C GLY A 59 -6.64 -5.24 -25.51
N ASP A 60 -5.98 -4.23 -26.07
CA ASP A 60 -4.53 -4.04 -26.03
C ASP A 60 -4.09 -2.95 -25.05
N GLN A 61 -5.05 -2.20 -24.49
CA GLN A 61 -4.75 -1.05 -23.64
C GLN A 61 -4.37 -1.49 -22.22
N SER A 62 -3.16 -1.16 -21.81
CA SER A 62 -2.73 -1.20 -20.41
C SER A 62 -3.15 0.09 -19.71
N LEU A 63 -3.46 -0.01 -18.42
CA LEU A 63 -3.89 1.10 -17.59
C LEU A 63 -2.77 1.54 -16.64
N LEU A 64 -2.95 2.71 -16.04
CA LEU A 64 -2.33 3.01 -14.74
C LEU A 64 -3.17 2.30 -13.67
N GLU A 65 -2.53 1.42 -12.91
CA GLU A 65 -3.16 0.63 -11.85
C GLU A 65 -2.50 0.97 -10.52
N ILE A 66 -3.30 1.27 -9.51
CA ILE A 66 -2.88 1.62 -8.16
C ILE A 66 -3.63 0.71 -7.20
N TYR A 67 -2.87 0.00 -6.38
CA TYR A 67 -3.35 -0.99 -5.44
C TYR A 67 -3.09 -0.47 -4.03
N PHE A 68 -4.13 -0.06 -3.31
CA PHE A 68 -4.05 0.27 -1.90
C PHE A 68 -4.29 -1.01 -1.10
N ILE A 69 -3.23 -1.49 -0.48
CA ILE A 69 -3.15 -2.80 0.18
C ILE A 69 -3.48 -2.60 1.65
N ASP A 70 -4.41 -3.40 2.17
CA ASP A 70 -4.59 -3.52 3.61
C ASP A 70 -3.35 -4.14 4.24
N VAL A 71 -2.61 -3.30 4.94
CA VAL A 71 -1.41 -3.69 5.68
C VAL A 71 -1.63 -3.51 7.18
N GLY A 72 -2.88 -3.60 7.65
CA GLY A 72 -3.21 -3.23 9.01
C GLY A 72 -2.95 -1.74 9.23
N GLN A 73 -2.07 -1.43 10.17
CA GLN A 73 -1.60 -0.06 10.38
C GLN A 73 -0.53 0.31 9.34
N GLY A 74 -0.64 1.51 8.77
CA GLY A 74 0.32 2.02 7.81
C GLY A 74 -0.19 2.12 6.37
N ASP A 75 0.76 2.37 5.47
CA ASP A 75 0.52 2.43 4.03
C ASP A 75 1.21 1.28 3.30
N GLY A 76 0.55 0.77 2.25
CA GLY A 76 1.14 -0.15 1.29
C GLY A 76 0.51 0.08 -0.08
N ILE A 77 1.29 0.57 -1.03
CA ILE A 77 0.79 0.98 -2.35
C ILE A 77 1.66 0.40 -3.46
N LEU A 78 1.10 -0.52 -4.23
CA LEU A 78 1.71 -0.99 -5.48
C LEU A 78 1.12 -0.21 -6.66
N ILE A 79 1.97 0.33 -7.52
CA ILE A 79 1.58 1.02 -8.74
C ILE A 79 2.18 0.30 -9.93
N ARG A 80 1.36 0.03 -10.94
CA ARG A 80 1.79 -0.40 -12.26
C ARG A 80 1.42 0.66 -13.28
N THR A 81 2.43 1.15 -13.97
CA THR A 81 2.26 2.13 -15.05
C THR A 81 1.83 1.45 -16.36
N PRO A 82 1.23 2.19 -17.30
CA PRO A 82 0.84 1.65 -18.62
C PRO A 82 2.02 1.05 -19.41
N ASP A 83 3.23 1.58 -19.21
CA ASP A 83 4.50 1.08 -19.76
C ASP A 83 5.15 -0.03 -18.90
N HIS A 84 4.38 -0.60 -17.97
CA HIS A 84 4.69 -1.82 -17.22
C HIS A 84 5.79 -1.69 -16.16
N ARG A 85 6.12 -0.46 -15.77
CA ARG A 85 7.00 -0.20 -14.63
C ARG A 85 6.23 -0.35 -13.32
N HIS A 86 6.91 -0.92 -12.32
CA HIS A 86 6.36 -1.20 -10.99
C HIS A 86 7.00 -0.30 -9.95
N ILE A 87 6.14 0.34 -9.16
CA ILE A 87 6.54 1.23 -8.06
C ILE A 87 5.88 0.72 -6.80
N LEU A 88 6.67 0.45 -5.77
CA LEU A 88 6.16 0.11 -4.44
C LEU A 88 6.45 1.26 -3.48
N ILE A 89 5.40 1.81 -2.87
CA ILE A 89 5.49 2.88 -1.89
C ILE A 89 4.92 2.35 -0.58
N ASP A 90 5.77 2.33 0.44
CA ASP A 90 5.48 1.79 1.76
C ASP A 90 4.98 0.32 1.73
N GLY A 91 4.80 -0.28 2.90
CA GLY A 91 4.37 -1.66 3.00
C GLY A 91 3.79 -2.12 4.34
N GLY A 92 3.41 -1.23 5.25
CA GLY A 92 2.94 -1.63 6.59
C GLY A 92 4.07 -2.05 7.53
N PHE A 93 3.70 -2.54 8.72
CA PHE A 93 4.64 -3.22 9.61
C PHE A 93 5.16 -4.54 9.03
N ASN A 94 6.32 -4.97 9.52
CA ASN A 94 6.84 -6.32 9.29
C ASN A 94 5.82 -7.39 9.70
N ARG A 95 5.86 -8.53 9.02
CA ARG A 95 4.94 -9.66 9.16
C ARG A 95 4.75 -10.11 10.61
N GLU A 96 5.84 -10.20 11.36
CA GLU A 96 5.83 -10.61 12.77
C GLU A 96 5.00 -9.70 13.70
N LYS A 97 4.76 -8.45 13.28
CA LYS A 97 3.98 -7.46 14.02
C LYS A 97 2.56 -7.29 13.48
N GLN A 98 2.22 -7.98 12.40
CA GLN A 98 0.91 -7.93 11.78
C GLN A 98 0.00 -9.01 12.38
N PRO A 99 -1.21 -8.67 12.88
CA PRO A 99 -2.18 -9.67 13.34
C PRO A 99 -2.55 -10.69 12.25
N SER A 100 -2.48 -10.27 10.99
CA SER A 100 -2.75 -11.10 9.82
C SER A 100 -1.59 -11.99 9.41
N GLY A 101 -0.39 -11.72 9.93
CA GLY A 101 0.85 -12.33 9.46
C GLY A 101 1.13 -12.07 7.99
N LYS A 102 0.62 -10.98 7.38
CA LYS A 102 1.04 -10.54 6.04
C LYS A 102 0.95 -9.03 5.89
N ASN A 103 1.61 -8.52 4.86
CA ASN A 103 1.66 -7.10 4.52
C ASN A 103 1.80 -6.91 3.00
N ALA A 104 2.35 -5.77 2.57
CA ALA A 104 2.49 -5.49 1.14
C ALA A 104 3.38 -6.50 0.40
N ALA A 105 4.38 -7.09 1.05
CA ALA A 105 5.26 -8.08 0.42
C ALA A 105 4.47 -9.26 -0.15
N ASP A 106 3.49 -9.77 0.61
CA ASP A 106 2.67 -10.91 0.23
C ASP A 106 1.75 -10.62 -0.95
N PHE A 107 1.18 -9.41 -1.02
CA PHE A 107 0.38 -8.99 -2.17
C PHE A 107 1.24 -8.83 -3.43
N VAL A 108 2.43 -8.21 -3.30
CA VAL A 108 3.36 -8.04 -4.41
C VAL A 108 3.82 -9.39 -4.93
N ASP A 109 4.23 -10.30 -4.03
CA ASP A 109 4.59 -11.66 -4.40
C ASP A 109 3.45 -12.39 -5.12
N TRP A 110 2.24 -12.35 -4.58
CA TRP A 110 1.07 -12.93 -5.25
C TRP A 110 0.84 -12.33 -6.64
N LYS A 111 0.97 -11.00 -6.78
CA LYS A 111 0.76 -10.29 -8.05
C LYS A 111 1.77 -10.77 -9.10
N PHE A 112 3.04 -10.92 -8.74
CA PHE A 112 4.06 -11.41 -9.65
C PHE A 112 3.92 -12.92 -9.92
N ALA A 113 3.92 -13.75 -8.87
CA ALA A 113 3.94 -15.21 -9.02
C ALA A 113 2.63 -15.75 -9.62
N ARG A 114 1.47 -15.27 -9.18
CA ARG A 114 0.17 -15.80 -9.59
C ARG A 114 -0.41 -15.05 -10.77
N ASP A 115 -0.45 -13.73 -10.74
CA ASP A 115 -1.07 -12.97 -11.82
C ASP A 115 -0.18 -12.90 -13.06
N TYR A 116 1.08 -12.49 -12.88
CA TYR A 116 2.03 -12.37 -13.99
C TYR A 116 2.67 -13.70 -14.38
N GLY A 117 2.78 -14.65 -13.45
CA GLY A 117 3.49 -15.90 -13.67
C GLY A 117 5.00 -15.73 -13.64
N GLU A 118 5.49 -14.75 -12.88
CA GLU A 118 6.88 -14.34 -12.78
C GLU A 118 7.34 -14.51 -11.33
N THR A 119 8.35 -15.34 -11.07
CA THR A 119 8.85 -15.59 -9.71
C THR A 119 10.04 -14.71 -9.33
N ASN A 120 10.57 -13.91 -10.27
CA ASN A 120 11.54 -12.87 -9.94
C ASN A 120 10.80 -11.54 -9.92
N ILE A 121 10.69 -10.93 -8.74
CA ILE A 121 10.05 -9.64 -8.58
C ILE A 121 11.01 -8.55 -9.05
N HIS A 122 10.48 -7.62 -9.82
CA HIS A 122 11.22 -6.45 -10.25
C HIS A 122 10.43 -5.19 -9.95
N LEU A 123 11.07 -4.29 -9.22
CA LEU A 123 10.57 -2.95 -8.94
C LEU A 123 11.49 -1.94 -9.61
N ASP A 124 10.93 -1.11 -10.49
CA ASP A 124 11.63 0.04 -11.05
C ASP A 124 11.94 1.04 -9.95
N VAL A 125 11.01 1.20 -9.02
CA VAL A 125 11.17 2.08 -7.85
C VAL A 125 10.60 1.46 -6.59
N MET A 126 11.35 1.57 -5.50
CA MET A 126 10.87 1.35 -4.13
C MET A 126 11.00 2.65 -3.34
N MET A 127 9.97 3.03 -2.59
CA MET A 127 10.00 4.27 -1.80
C MET A 127 9.49 4.01 -0.38
N SER A 128 10.13 4.68 0.57
CA SER A 128 9.61 4.84 1.93
C SER A 128 9.23 6.31 2.12
N SER A 129 7.95 6.57 2.44
CA SER A 129 7.43 7.92 2.61
C SER A 129 8.09 8.62 3.79
N HIS A 130 8.37 7.90 4.87
CA HIS A 130 9.12 8.36 6.04
C HIS A 130 9.59 7.16 6.89
N ASN A 131 10.31 7.45 7.99
CA ASN A 131 11.08 6.49 8.77
C ASN A 131 10.32 5.79 9.92
N ASP A 132 8.99 5.68 9.85
CA ASP A 132 8.20 4.93 10.83
C ASP A 132 7.87 3.51 10.35
N ALA A 133 7.83 2.56 11.29
CA ALA A 133 7.90 1.12 11.00
C ALA A 133 6.66 0.55 10.32
N ASP A 134 5.50 1.21 10.49
CA ASP A 134 4.27 0.93 9.75
C ASP A 134 4.34 1.36 8.29
N HIS A 135 5.44 1.95 7.82
CA HIS A 135 5.61 2.31 6.42
C HIS A 135 6.65 1.44 5.72
N TYR A 136 7.77 1.09 6.36
CA TYR A 136 8.84 0.37 5.68
C TYR A 136 8.89 -1.13 5.96
N GLY A 137 8.10 -1.65 6.90
CA GLY A 137 8.18 -3.06 7.33
C GLY A 137 7.90 -4.06 6.20
N GLY A 138 6.84 -3.88 5.42
CA GLY A 138 6.59 -4.74 4.25
C GLY A 138 7.59 -4.55 3.10
N LEU A 139 8.22 -3.37 2.99
CA LEU A 139 9.34 -3.19 2.06
C LEU A 139 10.54 -4.03 2.51
N TRP A 140 10.80 -4.07 3.82
CA TRP A 140 11.86 -4.87 4.41
C TRP A 140 11.62 -6.36 4.17
N ASP A 141 10.42 -6.86 4.47
CA ASP A 141 10.11 -8.29 4.27
C ASP A 141 10.25 -8.68 2.79
N LEU A 142 9.92 -7.79 1.86
CA LEU A 142 10.11 -8.04 0.43
C LEU A 142 11.59 -8.05 0.02
N LEU A 143 12.44 -7.24 0.66
CA LEU A 143 13.89 -7.23 0.39
C LEU A 143 14.59 -8.54 0.84
N ASP A 144 13.94 -9.30 1.71
CA ASP A 144 14.45 -10.55 2.25
C ASP A 144 13.65 -11.77 1.77
N VAL A 145 13.43 -11.86 0.44
CA VAL A 145 12.70 -12.95 -0.22
C VAL A 145 13.20 -14.36 0.15
N ALA A 146 14.43 -14.50 0.63
CA ALA A 146 15.04 -15.79 0.94
C ALA A 146 14.79 -16.27 2.38
N GLN A 147 14.36 -15.41 3.30
CA GLN A 147 14.15 -15.78 4.71
C GLN A 147 12.78 -16.39 5.01
N ALA A 148 11.82 -16.34 4.10
CA ALA A 148 10.49 -16.87 4.35
C ALA A 148 10.15 -17.98 3.33
N ASP A 149 9.89 -19.20 3.81
CA ASP A 149 9.14 -20.25 3.07
C ASP A 149 7.69 -19.81 2.71
N GLU A 150 7.39 -18.50 2.83
CA GLU A 150 6.08 -17.89 2.73
C GLU A 150 5.86 -17.17 1.40
N LEU A 151 6.92 -16.66 0.76
CA LEU A 151 6.84 -16.02 -0.55
C LEU A 151 7.15 -17.03 -1.68
N ASP A 152 6.38 -16.97 -2.76
CA ASP A 152 6.60 -17.77 -3.98
C ASP A 152 7.80 -17.22 -4.83
N ALA A 153 8.37 -16.07 -4.44
CA ALA A 153 9.45 -15.39 -5.16
C ALA A 153 10.84 -16.05 -4.99
N ASN A 154 11.57 -16.17 -6.10
CA ASN A 154 12.94 -16.65 -6.16
C ASN A 154 13.99 -15.53 -6.01
N GLY A 155 13.57 -14.27 -6.15
CA GLY A 155 14.49 -13.13 -6.19
C GLY A 155 13.75 -11.80 -6.29
N LEU A 156 14.40 -10.74 -5.82
CA LEU A 156 13.96 -9.35 -5.95
C LEU A 156 15.06 -8.51 -6.59
N THR A 157 14.68 -7.64 -7.51
CA THR A 157 15.53 -6.53 -7.98
C THR A 157 14.81 -5.20 -7.80
N VAL A 158 15.58 -4.19 -7.41
CA VAL A 158 15.11 -2.81 -7.20
C VAL A 158 16.04 -1.87 -7.94
N ASP A 159 15.54 -1.18 -8.96
CA ASP A 159 16.41 -0.31 -9.78
C ASP A 159 16.72 1.02 -9.09
N GLN A 160 15.84 1.52 -8.23
CA GLN A 160 16.05 2.74 -7.48
C GLN A 160 15.29 2.75 -6.15
N PHE A 161 15.94 3.20 -5.08
CA PHE A 161 15.30 3.45 -3.79
C PHE A 161 15.22 4.95 -3.47
N TYR A 162 14.04 5.42 -3.05
CA TYR A 162 13.85 6.80 -2.60
C TYR A 162 13.33 6.90 -1.16
N HIS A 163 13.68 8.00 -0.48
CA HIS A 163 13.21 8.33 0.86
C HIS A 163 13.03 9.85 1.04
N ALA A 164 12.27 10.26 2.06
CA ALA A 164 12.09 11.68 2.40
C ALA A 164 13.33 12.37 3.01
N GLY A 165 14.25 11.60 3.61
CA GLY A 165 15.51 12.13 4.14
C GLY A 165 15.56 12.30 5.65
N VAL A 166 14.42 12.33 6.33
CA VAL A 166 14.37 12.20 7.79
C VAL A 166 14.71 10.75 8.16
N GLY A 167 15.46 10.56 9.25
CA GLY A 167 15.87 9.24 9.72
C GLY A 167 16.05 9.20 11.24
N TRP A 168 16.10 7.98 11.79
CA TRP A 168 16.39 7.77 13.21
C TRP A 168 17.90 7.67 13.47
N TRP A 169 18.45 8.67 14.16
CA TRP A 169 19.88 8.79 14.47
C TRP A 169 20.14 8.58 15.96
N ILE A 170 21.34 8.12 16.31
CA ILE A 170 21.92 8.24 17.65
C ILE A 170 22.41 9.67 17.84
N ASN A 171 21.85 10.37 18.82
CA ASN A 171 22.34 11.68 19.20
C ASN A 171 23.76 11.55 19.80
N PRO A 172 24.77 12.21 19.20
CA PRO A 172 26.14 12.13 19.69
C PRO A 172 26.34 12.65 21.12
N SER A 173 25.45 13.52 21.61
CA SER A 173 25.60 14.14 22.93
C SER A 173 25.13 13.27 24.09
N ASP A 174 24.10 12.44 23.88
CA ASP A 174 23.44 11.68 24.96
C ASP A 174 23.11 10.22 24.62
N GLY A 175 23.44 9.77 23.40
CA GLY A 175 23.20 8.41 22.93
C GLY A 175 21.73 8.07 22.65
N LYS A 176 20.79 9.02 22.78
CA LYS A 176 19.37 8.76 22.60
C LYS A 176 18.93 8.82 21.14
N ARG A 177 17.74 8.30 20.86
CA ARG A 177 17.07 8.45 19.56
C ARG A 177 16.68 9.88 19.28
N TRP A 178 17.00 10.33 18.07
CA TRP A 178 16.83 11.70 17.62
C TRP A 178 16.66 11.77 16.09
N LEU A 179 16.14 12.89 15.61
CA LEU A 179 15.95 13.18 14.18
C LEU A 179 17.10 13.98 13.56
N GLY A 180 18.07 14.39 14.38
CA GLY A 180 19.27 15.07 13.91
C GLY A 180 19.24 16.59 14.11
N THR A 181 20.36 17.24 13.79
CA THR A 181 20.63 18.66 14.10
C THR A 181 19.55 19.57 13.57
N THR A 182 19.28 20.64 14.33
CA THR A 182 18.39 21.71 13.90
C THR A 182 19.14 23.03 13.84
N THR A 183 18.59 23.99 13.11
CA THR A 183 19.02 25.39 13.15
C THR A 183 18.92 25.97 14.55
N SER A 184 19.63 27.06 14.82
CA SER A 184 19.64 27.70 16.16
C SER A 184 18.26 28.19 16.61
N ASP A 185 17.40 28.60 15.66
CA ASP A 185 16.00 28.97 15.89
C ASP A 185 15.04 27.76 15.91
N ARG A 186 15.58 26.55 15.71
CA ARG A 186 14.89 25.25 15.66
C ARG A 186 13.80 25.15 14.60
N LYS A 187 13.86 25.96 13.54
CA LYS A 187 12.86 25.91 12.45
C LYS A 187 13.14 24.82 11.43
N PHE A 188 14.39 24.41 11.28
CA PHE A 188 14.76 23.43 10.25
C PHE A 188 15.61 22.30 10.81
N LEU A 189 15.37 21.08 10.31
CA LEU A 189 16.22 19.90 10.43
C LEU A 189 17.31 19.95 9.36
N THR A 190 18.58 19.88 9.77
CA THR A 190 19.75 19.96 8.87
C THR A 190 20.50 18.64 8.75
N GLN A 191 20.28 17.71 9.67
CA GLN A 191 20.84 16.36 9.58
C GLN A 191 19.87 15.46 8.80
N LEU A 192 20.13 15.33 7.51
CA LEU A 192 19.32 14.53 6.60
C LEU A 192 20.09 13.30 6.12
N MET A 193 19.37 12.22 5.87
CA MET A 193 19.86 11.11 5.07
C MET A 193 20.00 11.57 3.63
N GLY A 194 21.06 11.14 2.97
CA GLY A 194 21.32 11.48 1.57
C GLY A 194 21.49 10.24 0.72
N ASN A 195 22.44 10.29 -0.20
CA ASN A 195 22.63 9.20 -1.16
C ASN A 195 23.17 7.90 -0.51
N ARG A 196 23.25 6.84 -1.30
CA ARG A 196 23.75 5.52 -0.89
C ARG A 196 25.08 5.56 -0.13
N SER A 197 26.04 6.39 -0.56
CA SER A 197 27.35 6.48 0.10
C SER A 197 27.21 7.05 1.52
N GLN A 198 26.38 8.08 1.68
CA GLN A 198 26.10 8.68 2.99
C GLN A 198 25.37 7.69 3.91
N VAL A 199 24.40 6.94 3.39
CA VAL A 199 23.71 5.87 4.13
C VAL A 199 24.71 4.81 4.60
N LEU A 200 25.54 4.26 3.70
CA LEU A 200 26.56 3.27 4.05
C LEU A 200 27.52 3.79 5.13
N ASN A 201 27.93 5.05 5.05
CA ASN A 201 28.78 5.66 6.08
C ASN A 201 28.07 5.76 7.43
N SER A 202 26.78 6.12 7.45
CA SER A 202 26.00 6.23 8.68
C SER A 202 25.65 4.90 9.36
N LEU A 203 25.80 3.77 8.66
CA LEU A 203 25.57 2.42 9.17
C LEU A 203 26.80 1.78 9.81
N LYS A 204 27.98 2.40 9.68
CA LYS A 204 29.23 1.89 10.25
C LYS A 204 29.19 1.92 11.79
N THR A 205 29.97 1.04 12.42
CA THR A 205 30.01 0.93 13.88
C THR A 205 30.50 2.22 14.55
N ASP A 206 31.44 2.92 13.92
CA ASP A 206 32.10 4.16 14.35
C ASP A 206 31.46 5.44 13.77
N ALA A 207 30.33 5.33 13.08
CA ALA A 207 29.64 6.47 12.50
C ALA A 207 29.20 7.48 13.58
N ASN A 208 29.26 8.77 13.24
CA ASN A 208 28.83 9.84 14.12
C ASN A 208 28.29 11.05 13.32
N PRO A 209 26.97 11.31 13.29
CA PRO A 209 25.91 10.51 13.90
C PRO A 209 25.68 9.18 13.17
N LYS A 210 25.20 8.17 13.90
CA LYS A 210 24.92 6.82 13.40
C LYS A 210 23.43 6.60 13.25
N LEU A 211 22.98 5.90 12.20
CA LEU A 211 21.59 5.43 12.10
C LEU A 211 21.30 4.34 13.15
N GLN A 212 20.08 4.31 13.70
CA GLN A 212 19.72 3.33 14.73
C GLN A 212 18.37 2.64 14.55
N GLY A 213 18.20 1.58 15.34
CA GLY A 213 16.96 0.81 15.45
C GLY A 213 16.61 0.09 14.16
N GLU A 214 15.36 -0.33 14.08
CA GLU A 214 14.81 -1.05 12.92
C GLU A 214 14.95 -0.28 11.61
N TRP A 215 14.92 1.06 11.67
CA TRP A 215 15.20 1.88 10.50
C TRP A 215 16.60 1.67 9.95
N ALA A 216 17.63 1.57 10.80
CA ALA A 216 18.99 1.28 10.36
C ALA A 216 19.12 -0.14 9.78
N ASP A 217 18.38 -1.10 10.35
CA ASP A 217 18.39 -2.49 9.88
C ASP A 217 17.69 -2.62 8.53
N PHE A 218 16.54 -1.97 8.35
CA PHE A 218 15.88 -1.82 7.05
C PHE A 218 16.81 -1.17 6.02
N MET A 219 17.43 -0.03 6.35
CA MET A 219 18.36 0.63 5.43
C MET A 219 19.54 -0.28 5.06
N ARG A 220 20.03 -1.11 5.99
CA ARG A 220 21.05 -2.13 5.68
C ARG A 220 20.53 -3.15 4.68
N ALA A 221 19.29 -3.64 4.82
CA ALA A 221 18.67 -4.54 3.84
C ALA A 221 18.59 -3.87 2.46
N VAL A 222 18.14 -2.62 2.38
CA VAL A 222 18.12 -1.87 1.10
C VAL A 222 19.52 -1.74 0.49
N THR A 223 20.58 -1.58 1.29
CA THR A 223 21.94 -1.56 0.73
C THR A 223 22.38 -2.89 0.11
N GLN A 224 21.77 -4.02 0.47
CA GLN A 224 22.07 -5.32 -0.14
C GLN A 224 21.28 -5.57 -1.44
N ALA A 225 20.25 -4.76 -1.71
CA ALA A 225 19.47 -4.84 -2.93
C ALA A 225 20.33 -4.58 -4.18
N LYS A 226 19.91 -5.19 -5.28
CA LYS A 226 20.53 -5.05 -6.60
C LYS A 226 19.51 -4.59 -7.62
N THR A 227 19.98 -3.83 -8.59
CA THR A 227 19.24 -3.49 -9.81
C THR A 227 19.08 -4.74 -10.68
N ARG A 228 18.22 -4.65 -11.69
CA ARG A 228 18.08 -5.70 -12.72
C ARG A 228 19.40 -5.99 -13.43
N ALA A 229 20.28 -5.00 -13.57
CA ALA A 229 21.61 -5.15 -14.14
C ALA A 229 22.62 -5.82 -13.16
N GLY A 230 22.22 -6.12 -11.93
CA GLY A 230 23.05 -6.74 -10.91
C GLY A 230 23.97 -5.76 -10.15
N SER A 231 23.92 -4.47 -10.47
CA SER A 231 24.64 -3.43 -9.71
C SER A 231 23.96 -3.15 -8.38
N PRO A 232 24.65 -2.60 -7.37
CA PRO A 232 24.00 -2.18 -6.14
C PRO A 232 22.91 -1.14 -6.42
N THR A 233 21.74 -1.29 -5.81
CA THR A 233 20.61 -0.35 -5.95
C THR A 233 21.03 1.05 -5.49
N PRO A 234 20.91 2.10 -6.33
CA PRO A 234 21.14 3.46 -5.90
C PRO A 234 20.04 3.94 -4.94
N MET A 235 20.40 4.92 -4.12
CA MET A 235 19.51 5.53 -3.13
C MET A 235 19.59 7.05 -3.26
N ALA A 236 18.44 7.72 -3.20
CA ALA A 236 18.39 9.17 -3.19
C ALA A 236 17.26 9.70 -2.30
N ARG A 237 17.49 10.90 -1.77
CA ARG A 237 16.44 11.69 -1.12
C ARG A 237 15.60 12.37 -2.20
N LEU A 238 14.29 12.42 -2.02
CA LEU A 238 13.40 13.24 -2.84
C LEU A 238 12.89 14.44 -2.05
N SER A 239 12.72 15.57 -2.74
CA SER A 239 12.05 16.77 -2.24
C SER A 239 11.34 17.52 -3.35
N HIS A 240 10.58 18.57 -2.99
CA HIS A 240 9.92 19.43 -3.98
C HIS A 240 10.89 20.00 -5.04
N ALA A 241 12.19 20.13 -4.72
CA ALA A 241 13.20 20.68 -5.60
C ALA A 241 13.49 19.76 -6.80
N ASP A 242 13.25 18.46 -6.68
CA ASP A 242 13.40 17.50 -7.78
C ASP A 242 12.30 17.68 -8.85
N ARG A 243 11.17 18.28 -8.48
CA ARG A 243 9.95 18.49 -9.28
C ARG A 243 9.23 17.21 -9.67
N PHE A 244 9.96 16.22 -10.18
CA PHE A 244 9.46 14.91 -10.56
C PHE A 244 10.37 13.81 -10.00
N VAL A 245 9.79 12.63 -9.79
CA VAL A 245 10.58 11.42 -9.57
C VAL A 245 11.38 11.14 -10.86
N PRO A 246 12.71 11.03 -10.80
CA PRO A 246 13.53 10.81 -11.99
C PRO A 246 13.05 9.63 -12.84
N GLY A 247 12.85 9.87 -14.14
CA GLY A 247 12.31 8.92 -15.11
C GLY A 247 10.77 8.91 -15.21
N PHE A 248 10.08 9.74 -14.41
CA PHE A 248 8.63 9.89 -14.42
C PHE A 248 8.24 11.36 -14.62
N GLU A 249 8.79 12.00 -15.64
CA GLU A 249 8.48 13.38 -16.04
C GLU A 249 7.26 13.47 -16.98
N GLY A 250 6.66 12.32 -17.35
CA GLY A 250 5.53 12.25 -18.30
C GLY A 250 5.93 12.26 -19.78
N ALA A 251 7.19 11.96 -20.09
CA ALA A 251 7.68 11.92 -21.47
C ALA A 251 6.83 10.98 -22.36
N GLY A 252 6.49 11.43 -23.57
CA GLY A 252 5.72 10.63 -24.53
C GLY A 252 4.28 10.32 -24.12
N GLY A 253 3.70 11.07 -23.16
CA GLY A 253 2.36 10.78 -22.62
C GLY A 253 2.34 9.69 -21.55
N GLY A 254 3.52 9.32 -21.03
CA GLY A 254 3.65 8.43 -19.88
C GLY A 254 3.19 9.06 -18.57
N VAL A 255 3.28 8.30 -17.48
CA VAL A 255 2.94 8.78 -16.14
C VAL A 255 3.97 9.81 -15.69
N ALA A 256 3.50 10.96 -15.22
CA ALA A 256 4.32 11.92 -14.50
C ALA A 256 4.10 11.76 -13.00
N ILE A 257 5.16 11.72 -12.19
CA ILE A 257 5.07 11.66 -10.73
C ILE A 257 5.77 12.87 -10.17
N ARG A 258 5.01 13.89 -9.77
CA ARG A 258 5.52 15.10 -9.15
C ARG A 258 5.85 14.88 -7.69
N VAL A 259 6.95 15.48 -7.26
CA VAL A 259 7.33 15.54 -5.84
C VAL A 259 6.92 16.91 -5.32
N LEU A 260 6.00 16.94 -4.36
CA LEU A 260 5.48 18.18 -3.77
C LEU A 260 6.02 18.40 -2.35
N ALA A 261 6.34 17.33 -1.63
CA ALA A 261 6.92 17.37 -0.30
C ALA A 261 7.89 16.19 -0.09
N PRO A 262 8.86 16.30 0.83
CA PRO A 262 9.09 17.44 1.72
C PRO A 262 9.55 18.70 0.97
N VAL A 263 9.20 19.88 1.48
CA VAL A 263 9.73 21.16 0.99
C VAL A 263 11.14 21.33 1.55
N GLU A 264 12.08 21.63 0.66
CA GLU A 264 13.51 21.71 0.99
C GLU A 264 13.96 23.16 0.94
N PHE A 265 14.74 23.53 1.95
CA PHE A 265 15.28 24.86 2.12
C PHE A 265 16.80 24.82 2.06
N ASP A 266 17.41 25.91 1.58
CA ASP A 266 18.84 26.15 1.75
C ASP A 266 19.04 27.01 3.01
N VAL A 267 19.65 26.43 4.04
CA VAL A 267 20.06 27.15 5.25
C VAL A 267 21.58 27.13 5.36
N GLY A 268 22.21 28.20 4.86
CA GLY A 268 23.67 28.38 4.95
C GLY A 268 24.46 27.43 4.05
N GLY A 269 23.93 27.10 2.87
CA GLY A 269 24.53 26.17 1.90
C GLY A 269 24.22 24.71 2.20
N GLN A 270 23.30 24.43 3.12
CA GLN A 270 22.91 23.08 3.52
C GLN A 270 21.41 22.86 3.30
N ALA A 271 21.07 21.73 2.69
CA ALA A 271 19.70 21.28 2.57
C ALA A 271 19.08 21.08 3.96
N ALA A 272 17.90 21.64 4.16
CA ALA A 272 17.18 21.57 5.41
C ALA A 272 15.69 21.31 5.14
N LEU A 273 15.05 20.59 6.06
CA LEU A 273 13.60 20.33 6.03
C LEU A 273 12.93 21.05 7.21
N HIS A 274 11.62 21.29 7.14
CA HIS A 274 10.88 21.85 8.26
C HIS A 274 11.02 21.01 9.54
N ASN A 275 11.24 21.69 10.65
CA ASN A 275 11.10 21.16 12.00
C ASN A 275 9.81 21.72 12.61
N TYR A 276 8.69 21.02 12.39
CA TYR A 276 7.34 21.45 12.78
C TYR A 276 7.12 21.49 14.29
N SER A 277 7.76 20.60 15.06
CA SER A 277 7.52 20.46 16.50
C SER A 277 8.74 19.96 17.26
N SER A 278 8.70 20.08 18.59
CA SER A 278 9.66 19.37 19.45
C SER A 278 9.36 17.86 19.54
N GLN A 279 8.18 17.42 19.11
CA GLN A 279 7.81 16.00 19.08
C GLN A 279 8.34 15.34 17.81
N ALA A 280 9.15 14.30 17.95
CA ALA A 280 9.78 13.64 16.81
C ALA A 280 8.75 13.05 15.82
N SER A 281 7.67 12.43 16.32
CA SER A 281 6.61 11.85 15.45
C SER A 281 5.95 12.89 14.55
N LYS A 282 5.78 14.13 15.02
CA LYS A 282 5.25 15.22 14.19
C LYS A 282 6.19 15.57 13.02
N ASN A 283 7.48 15.38 13.20
CA ASN A 283 8.48 15.68 12.17
C ASN A 283 8.74 14.52 11.22
N THR A 284 8.60 13.26 11.67
CA THR A 284 8.67 12.09 10.77
C THR A 284 7.50 12.11 9.80
N ASN A 285 6.28 12.14 10.35
CA ASN A 285 5.02 12.26 9.62
C ASN A 285 4.97 13.55 8.78
N GLY A 286 5.39 14.68 9.37
CA GLY A 286 5.29 15.98 8.72
C GLY A 286 6.20 16.12 7.48
N ASN A 287 7.25 15.31 7.39
CA ASN A 287 8.15 15.30 6.25
C ASN A 287 7.92 14.10 5.32
N SER A 288 6.77 13.42 5.41
CA SER A 288 6.42 12.36 4.46
C SER A 288 6.51 12.84 3.00
N LEU A 289 6.88 11.93 2.10
CA LEU A 289 6.77 12.17 0.66
C LEU A 289 5.31 12.49 0.29
N LEU A 290 5.09 13.65 -0.33
CA LEU A 290 3.82 14.01 -0.98
C LEU A 290 4.02 13.92 -2.49
N LEU A 291 3.37 12.96 -3.12
CA LEU A 291 3.53 12.67 -4.53
C LEU A 291 2.22 12.88 -5.28
N ARG A 292 2.30 13.45 -6.48
CA ARG A 292 1.15 13.58 -7.38
C ARG A 292 1.42 12.86 -8.69
N LEU A 293 0.60 11.85 -8.98
CA LEU A 293 0.63 11.13 -10.24
C LEU A 293 -0.33 11.79 -11.22
N ASP A 294 0.18 12.20 -12.37
CA ASP A 294 -0.60 12.68 -13.51
C ASP A 294 -0.50 11.64 -14.66
N TYR A 295 -1.62 11.16 -15.18
CA TYR A 295 -1.69 10.31 -16.38
C TYR A 295 -2.92 10.67 -17.21
N GLY A 296 -2.70 11.12 -18.45
CA GLY A 296 -3.75 11.79 -19.21
C GLY A 296 -4.29 12.99 -18.43
N ARG A 297 -5.58 12.98 -18.13
CA ARG A 297 -6.27 13.94 -17.25
C ARG A 297 -6.29 13.49 -15.79
N SER A 298 -6.21 12.19 -15.54
CA SER A 298 -6.31 11.62 -14.19
C SER A 298 -5.19 12.11 -13.28
N ARG A 299 -5.58 12.56 -12.09
CA ARG A 299 -4.66 13.04 -11.07
C ARG A 299 -4.86 12.34 -9.73
N ILE A 300 -3.80 11.75 -9.19
CA ILE A 300 -3.82 11.01 -7.93
C ILE A 300 -2.81 11.61 -6.96
N LEU A 301 -3.22 11.89 -5.73
CA LEU A 301 -2.36 12.43 -4.67
C LEU A 301 -2.09 11.37 -3.60
N LEU A 302 -0.81 11.10 -3.33
CA LEU A 302 -0.33 10.18 -2.29
C LEU A 302 0.34 11.00 -1.20
N THR A 303 -0.25 11.01 0.00
CA THR A 303 0.09 11.99 1.04
C THR A 303 0.97 11.46 2.15
N GLY A 304 1.22 10.15 2.23
CA GLY A 304 1.79 9.52 3.42
C GLY A 304 1.09 10.01 4.69
N ASP A 305 1.88 10.36 5.70
CA ASP A 305 1.42 10.67 7.04
C ASP A 305 1.41 12.15 7.38
N LEU A 306 1.39 13.03 6.37
CA LEU A 306 1.30 14.48 6.58
C LEU A 306 0.25 14.82 7.63
N ASN A 307 0.65 15.60 8.63
CA ASN A 307 -0.19 15.95 9.78
C ASN A 307 -0.62 17.42 9.71
N THR A 308 -1.43 17.87 10.67
CA THR A 308 -1.95 19.25 10.72
C THR A 308 -0.85 20.30 10.50
N ASP A 309 0.29 20.15 11.17
CA ASP A 309 1.37 21.15 11.16
C ASP A 309 2.05 21.21 9.78
N SER A 310 2.35 20.05 9.18
CA SER A 310 2.94 20.01 7.84
C SER A 310 1.97 20.42 6.75
N GLN A 311 0.69 20.08 6.89
CA GLN A 311 -0.35 20.48 5.95
C GLN A 311 -0.56 22.00 5.94
N GLN A 312 -0.53 22.65 7.11
CA GLN A 312 -0.59 24.11 7.20
C GLN A 312 0.65 24.77 6.60
N ALA A 313 1.84 24.23 6.86
CA ALA A 313 3.07 24.71 6.24
C ALA A 313 3.02 24.58 4.71
N LEU A 314 2.56 23.44 4.18
CA LEU A 314 2.38 23.23 2.74
C LEU A 314 1.40 24.22 2.11
N LEU A 315 0.30 24.58 2.80
CA LEU A 315 -0.63 25.60 2.33
C LEU A 315 0.00 27.00 2.22
N GLU A 316 0.99 27.30 3.06
CA GLU A 316 1.76 28.54 3.02
C GLU A 316 2.87 28.48 1.97
N ASP A 317 3.65 27.40 1.96
CA ASP A 317 4.73 27.17 0.98
C ASP A 317 4.18 27.21 -0.46
N TYR A 318 2.93 26.74 -0.66
CA TYR A 318 2.20 26.79 -1.94
C TYR A 318 1.13 27.87 -2.00
N ARG A 319 1.22 28.98 -1.25
CA ARG A 319 0.17 30.02 -1.19
C ARG A 319 -0.30 30.53 -2.55
N GLY A 320 0.57 30.55 -3.56
CA GLY A 320 0.24 30.91 -4.95
C GLY A 320 -0.12 29.73 -5.88
N GLU A 321 0.07 28.49 -5.43
CA GLU A 321 0.05 27.27 -6.26
C GLU A 321 -0.75 26.13 -5.62
N ARG A 322 -1.69 26.43 -4.70
CA ARG A 322 -2.49 25.42 -3.97
C ARG A 322 -3.28 24.46 -4.89
N MET A 323 -3.49 24.82 -6.15
CA MET A 323 -4.05 23.95 -7.19
C MET A 323 -3.21 22.69 -7.45
N GLU A 324 -1.93 22.70 -7.05
CA GLU A 324 -1.06 21.53 -7.13
C GLU A 324 -1.58 20.34 -6.30
N PHE A 325 -2.32 20.62 -5.21
CA PHE A 325 -2.91 19.60 -4.33
C PHE A 325 -4.24 19.03 -4.84
N GLN A 326 -4.92 19.71 -5.77
CA GLN A 326 -6.22 19.21 -6.26
C GLN A 326 -6.05 17.87 -6.95
N CYS A 327 -6.93 16.90 -6.73
CA CYS A 327 -6.83 15.57 -7.32
C CYS A 327 -8.19 14.91 -7.59
N ASP A 328 -8.20 13.86 -8.41
CA ASP A 328 -9.37 12.99 -8.58
C ASP A 328 -9.43 11.97 -7.43
N VAL A 329 -8.27 11.39 -7.10
CA VAL A 329 -8.12 10.37 -6.07
C VAL A 329 -7.06 10.82 -5.07
N ALA A 330 -7.38 10.77 -3.79
CA ALA A 330 -6.43 11.01 -2.72
C ALA A 330 -6.25 9.75 -1.88
N LYS A 331 -5.01 9.43 -1.55
CA LYS A 331 -4.71 8.69 -0.33
C LYS A 331 -4.99 9.63 0.86
N ALA A 332 -5.77 9.18 1.83
CA ALA A 332 -5.98 9.93 3.06
C ALA A 332 -4.67 10.08 3.85
N CYS A 333 -4.49 11.24 4.44
CA CYS A 333 -3.34 11.53 5.28
C CYS A 333 -3.36 10.72 6.57
N HIS A 334 -2.20 10.21 6.96
CA HIS A 334 -1.95 9.62 8.28
C HIS A 334 -3.01 8.59 8.68
N HIS A 335 -3.29 7.68 7.75
CA HIS A 335 -4.23 6.56 7.91
C HIS A 335 -5.69 6.94 8.21
N GLY A 336 -6.05 8.23 8.13
CA GLY A 336 -7.34 8.73 8.61
C GLY A 336 -7.34 9.22 10.07
N SER A 337 -6.16 9.62 10.57
CA SER A 337 -5.98 10.29 11.87
C SER A 337 -6.68 11.63 11.94
N GLN A 338 -7.14 12.01 13.13
CA GLN A 338 -7.71 13.33 13.40
C GLN A 338 -6.66 14.47 13.36
N ASP A 339 -5.38 14.12 13.29
CA ASP A 339 -4.27 15.07 13.19
C ASP A 339 -4.09 15.58 11.76
N VAL A 340 -5.12 16.24 11.23
CA VAL A 340 -5.15 16.82 9.87
C VAL A 340 -5.78 18.21 9.87
N SER A 341 -5.39 19.03 8.91
CA SER A 341 -5.94 20.34 8.59
C SER A 341 -7.13 20.22 7.64
N TYR A 342 -8.30 20.68 8.09
CA TYR A 342 -9.50 20.74 7.26
C TYR A 342 -9.34 21.64 6.03
N GLU A 343 -8.54 22.71 6.13
CA GLU A 343 -8.23 23.59 5.00
C GLU A 343 -7.43 22.85 3.92
N PHE A 344 -6.49 21.98 4.32
CA PHE A 344 -5.71 21.18 3.37
C PHE A 344 -6.57 20.12 2.70
N LEU A 345 -7.44 19.42 3.45
CA LEU A 345 -8.43 18.51 2.86
C LEU A 345 -9.33 19.25 1.85
N GLY A 346 -9.75 20.47 2.17
CA GLY A 346 -10.49 21.36 1.27
C GLY A 346 -9.71 21.83 0.04
N ALA A 347 -8.38 21.93 0.13
CA ALA A 347 -7.52 22.25 -1.02
C ALA A 347 -7.35 21.06 -1.97
N MET A 348 -7.38 19.83 -1.45
CA MET A 348 -7.24 18.60 -2.26
C MET A 348 -8.46 18.30 -3.14
N GLN A 349 -9.67 18.64 -2.67
CA GLN A 349 -10.95 18.39 -3.36
C GLN A 349 -11.07 17.02 -4.07
N PRO A 350 -10.72 15.89 -3.43
CA PRO A 350 -10.74 14.59 -4.09
C PRO A 350 -12.18 14.17 -4.45
N ALA A 351 -12.36 13.54 -5.60
CA ALA A 351 -13.61 12.83 -5.90
C ALA A 351 -13.67 11.46 -5.19
N VAL A 352 -12.51 10.87 -4.91
CA VAL A 352 -12.34 9.61 -4.16
C VAL A 352 -11.24 9.77 -3.13
N THR A 353 -11.53 9.45 -1.87
CA THR A 353 -10.53 9.31 -0.82
C THR A 353 -10.37 7.83 -0.46
N VAL A 354 -9.16 7.31 -0.51
CA VAL A 354 -8.82 5.97 -0.04
C VAL A 354 -8.09 6.09 1.28
N ILE A 355 -8.64 5.52 2.34
CA ILE A 355 -8.04 5.47 3.66
C ILE A 355 -7.35 4.11 3.79
N SER A 356 -6.01 4.10 3.84
CA SER A 356 -5.27 2.91 4.28
C SER A 356 -5.30 2.89 5.78
N SER A 357 -5.95 1.89 6.35
CA SER A 357 -6.12 1.73 7.79
C SER A 357 -6.33 0.25 8.10
N GLY A 358 -6.23 -0.10 9.38
CA GLY A 358 -6.51 -1.45 9.86
C GLY A 358 -6.51 -1.56 11.39
N ASP A 359 -6.73 -2.78 11.88
CA ASP A 359 -6.97 -3.03 13.31
C ASP A 359 -5.66 -2.99 14.12
N ALA A 360 -5.31 -1.82 14.64
CA ALA A 360 -4.34 -1.69 15.71
C ALA A 360 -5.00 -0.98 16.90
N GLU A 361 -5.34 -1.72 17.96
CA GLU A 361 -5.93 -1.15 19.18
C GLU A 361 -5.02 -0.03 19.73
N GLY A 362 -5.58 1.17 19.90
CA GLY A 362 -4.86 2.37 20.34
C GLY A 362 -4.45 3.32 19.19
N HIS A 363 -4.50 2.85 17.95
CA HIS A 363 -4.33 3.64 16.73
C HIS A 363 -5.56 3.50 15.81
N ASP A 364 -6.77 3.46 16.40
CA ASP A 364 -8.01 3.17 15.67
C ASP A 364 -8.32 4.24 14.61
N HIS A 365 -7.95 3.94 13.37
CA HIS A 365 -8.22 4.73 12.19
C HIS A 365 -9.04 3.91 11.19
N PRO A 366 -9.90 4.55 10.37
CA PRO A 366 -10.12 5.99 10.31
C PRO A 366 -10.93 6.53 11.49
N ARG A 367 -10.61 7.75 11.94
CA ARG A 367 -11.48 8.45 12.90
C ARG A 367 -12.79 8.85 12.22
N PRO A 368 -13.95 8.75 12.90
CA PRO A 368 -15.24 9.13 12.31
C PRO A 368 -15.29 10.57 11.77
N SER A 369 -14.61 11.50 12.46
CA SER A 369 -14.48 12.89 12.02
C SER A 369 -13.79 13.01 10.67
N ILE A 370 -12.85 12.11 10.33
CA ILE A 370 -12.09 12.13 9.09
C ILE A 370 -12.81 11.47 7.94
N VAL A 371 -13.60 10.43 8.22
CA VAL A 371 -14.56 9.90 7.24
C VAL A 371 -15.53 11.02 6.82
N ALA A 372 -16.08 11.76 7.79
CA ALA A 372 -16.97 12.88 7.52
C ALA A 372 -16.24 14.06 6.83
N ALA A 373 -15.04 14.41 7.27
CA ALA A 373 -14.25 15.48 6.66
C ALA A 373 -13.91 15.17 5.20
N SER A 374 -13.49 13.93 4.90
CA SER A 374 -13.19 13.49 3.54
C SER A 374 -14.40 13.63 2.61
N ALA A 375 -15.60 13.29 3.10
CA ALA A 375 -16.83 13.45 2.34
C ALA A 375 -17.30 14.92 2.21
N THR A 376 -17.05 15.78 3.20
CA THR A 376 -17.53 17.18 3.18
C THR A 376 -16.58 18.16 2.51
N THR A 377 -15.29 17.81 2.41
CA THR A 377 -14.25 18.61 1.73
C THR A 377 -13.93 18.11 0.31
N GLY A 378 -14.35 16.88 -0.02
CA GLY A 378 -14.18 16.30 -1.34
C GLY A 378 -14.97 17.03 -2.43
N TYR A 379 -14.65 16.72 -3.68
CA TYR A 379 -15.37 17.27 -4.82
C TYR A 379 -16.81 16.75 -4.84
N LEU A 380 -17.75 17.68 -4.71
CA LEU A 380 -19.19 17.38 -4.76
C LEU A 380 -19.73 17.60 -6.17
N LYS A 381 -20.34 16.55 -6.74
CA LYS A 381 -21.08 16.62 -8.01
C LYS A 381 -22.42 15.93 -7.88
N ILE A 382 -23.47 16.62 -8.27
CA ILE A 382 -24.82 16.07 -8.38
C ILE A 382 -25.15 15.91 -9.87
N ASP A 383 -25.54 14.71 -10.28
CA ASP A 383 -26.09 14.41 -11.61
C ASP A 383 -27.46 13.76 -11.44
N ARG A 384 -28.50 14.31 -12.08
CA ARG A 384 -29.87 13.77 -12.04
C ARG A 384 -30.35 13.43 -10.63
N ASP A 385 -30.15 14.36 -9.69
CA ASP A 385 -30.50 14.23 -8.27
C ASP A 385 -29.76 13.09 -7.53
N GLN A 386 -28.60 12.67 -8.05
CA GLN A 386 -27.73 11.68 -7.41
C GLN A 386 -26.34 12.26 -7.17
N LEU A 387 -25.79 11.97 -6.00
CA LEU A 387 -24.40 12.28 -5.66
C LEU A 387 -23.46 11.34 -6.44
N VAL A 388 -22.64 11.91 -7.32
CA VAL A 388 -21.65 11.15 -8.14
C VAL A 388 -20.27 11.14 -7.49
N SER A 389 -19.97 12.16 -6.69
CA SER A 389 -18.76 12.32 -5.89
C SER A 389 -19.15 13.10 -4.63
N PRO A 390 -18.54 12.90 -3.44
CA PRO A 390 -17.31 12.16 -3.13
C PRO A 390 -17.51 10.74 -2.56
N LEU A 391 -16.53 9.87 -2.81
CA LEU A 391 -16.47 8.50 -2.31
C LEU A 391 -15.37 8.34 -1.26
N VAL A 392 -15.61 7.54 -0.23
CA VAL A 392 -14.61 7.19 0.78
C VAL A 392 -14.48 5.67 0.84
N TYR A 393 -13.28 5.17 0.54
CA TYR A 393 -12.90 3.77 0.68
C TYR A 393 -12.01 3.61 1.90
N SER A 394 -12.06 2.42 2.52
CA SER A 394 -11.12 2.01 3.56
C SER A 394 -10.63 0.60 3.24
N THR A 395 -9.32 0.38 3.34
CA THR A 395 -8.72 -0.94 3.18
C THR A 395 -9.25 -1.91 4.23
N GLU A 396 -9.34 -1.49 5.50
CA GLU A 396 -9.92 -2.28 6.57
C GLU A 396 -11.36 -2.73 6.29
N LEU A 397 -12.21 -1.83 5.78
CA LEU A 397 -13.61 -2.16 5.44
C LEU A 397 -13.72 -3.08 4.21
N ALA A 398 -12.70 -3.11 3.36
CA ALA A 398 -12.61 -4.03 2.23
C ALA A 398 -12.07 -5.41 2.64
N ARG A 399 -11.51 -5.55 3.85
CA ARG A 399 -11.01 -6.82 4.39
C ARG A 399 -12.15 -7.78 4.67
N SER A 400 -11.85 -9.08 4.60
CA SER A 400 -12.78 -10.14 4.96
C SER A 400 -12.11 -11.26 5.75
N THR A 401 -12.93 -12.10 6.38
CA THR A 401 -12.47 -13.32 7.04
C THR A 401 -13.10 -14.54 6.37
N ASN A 402 -12.27 -15.54 6.08
CA ASN A 402 -12.78 -16.81 5.61
C ASN A 402 -13.10 -17.69 6.83
N LEU A 403 -14.37 -17.95 7.08
CA LEU A 403 -14.84 -18.75 8.22
C LEU A 403 -15.25 -20.16 7.77
N GLY A 404 -14.60 -21.16 8.36
CA GLY A 404 -14.92 -22.57 8.21
C GLY A 404 -15.57 -23.16 9.46
N LYS A 405 -16.20 -24.33 9.27
CA LYS A 405 -16.59 -25.22 10.37
C LYS A 405 -15.63 -26.41 10.43
N PRO A 406 -15.22 -26.85 11.63
CA PRO A 406 -14.46 -28.09 11.73
C PRO A 406 -15.33 -29.26 11.26
N LEU A 407 -14.79 -30.09 10.38
CA LEU A 407 -15.48 -31.29 9.84
C LEU A 407 -15.01 -32.58 10.52
N LYS A 408 -13.74 -32.59 10.95
CA LYS A 408 -13.06 -33.71 11.58
C LYS A 408 -11.96 -33.14 12.49
N THR A 409 -11.67 -33.79 13.60
CA THR A 409 -10.44 -33.55 14.36
C THR A 409 -9.72 -34.87 14.62
N THR A 410 -8.40 -34.84 14.58
CA THR A 410 -7.54 -36.00 14.83
C THR A 410 -6.53 -35.65 15.90
N VAL A 411 -6.44 -36.49 16.94
CA VAL A 411 -5.49 -36.37 18.05
C VAL A 411 -4.50 -37.52 17.93
N PRO A 412 -3.22 -37.25 17.58
CA PRO A 412 -2.21 -38.28 17.50
C PRO A 412 -1.96 -38.95 18.84
N GLY A 413 -1.74 -40.26 18.84
CA GLY A 413 -1.55 -41.02 20.06
C GLY A 413 -0.58 -42.21 19.88
N PRO A 414 0.10 -42.65 20.96
CA PRO A 414 1.05 -43.76 20.90
C PRO A 414 0.40 -45.11 20.56
N ALA A 415 -0.93 -45.22 20.68
CA ALA A 415 -1.71 -46.40 20.29
C ALA A 415 -2.46 -46.21 18.95
N GLY A 416 -2.13 -45.16 18.20
CA GLY A 416 -2.83 -44.73 17.00
C GLY A 416 -3.62 -43.44 17.20
N ASP A 417 -4.01 -42.84 16.08
CA ASP A 417 -4.72 -41.57 16.03
C ASP A 417 -6.19 -41.70 16.47
N LEU A 418 -6.61 -40.87 17.43
CA LEU A 418 -8.02 -40.74 17.80
C LEU A 418 -8.70 -39.74 16.88
N THR A 419 -9.70 -40.19 16.14
CA THR A 419 -10.43 -39.36 15.17
C THR A 419 -11.87 -39.15 15.60
N PHE A 420 -12.32 -37.90 15.59
CA PHE A 420 -13.71 -37.51 15.81
C PHE A 420 -14.29 -36.93 14.51
N ALA A 421 -15.33 -37.58 13.97
CA ALA A 421 -16.03 -37.13 12.77
C ALA A 421 -17.19 -36.18 13.12
N ASN A 422 -17.81 -35.54 12.11
CA ASN A 422 -18.76 -34.44 12.26
C ASN A 422 -19.84 -34.65 13.37
N ALA A 423 -20.44 -35.85 13.47
CA ALA A 423 -21.43 -36.16 14.52
C ALA A 423 -20.86 -36.18 15.95
N ASP A 424 -19.60 -36.57 16.11
CA ASP A 424 -18.92 -36.65 17.40
C ASP A 424 -18.26 -35.33 17.82
N LEU A 425 -18.07 -34.38 16.89
CA LEU A 425 -17.60 -33.03 17.22
C LEU A 425 -18.55 -32.26 18.16
N ALA A 426 -19.80 -32.70 18.31
CA ALA A 426 -20.73 -32.19 19.32
C ALA A 426 -20.36 -32.59 20.76
N LYS A 427 -19.55 -33.65 20.91
CA LYS A 427 -19.07 -34.19 22.19
C LYS A 427 -17.67 -33.71 22.54
N VAL A 428 -16.93 -33.17 21.57
CA VAL A 428 -15.62 -32.56 21.77
C VAL A 428 -15.81 -31.11 22.22
N THR A 429 -15.17 -30.76 23.32
CA THR A 429 -15.20 -29.41 23.89
C THR A 429 -13.84 -28.76 23.75
N VAL A 430 -13.82 -27.51 23.30
CA VAL A 430 -12.63 -26.65 23.27
C VAL A 430 -12.79 -25.59 24.34
N GLU A 431 -11.76 -25.47 25.17
CA GLU A 431 -11.62 -24.37 26.12
C GLU A 431 -10.57 -23.40 25.60
N ALA A 432 -10.86 -22.11 25.69
CA ALA A 432 -9.94 -21.06 25.29
C ALA A 432 -9.94 -19.96 26.35
N ALA A 433 -8.75 -19.44 26.66
CA ALA A 433 -8.61 -18.21 27.40
C ALA A 433 -8.90 -17.04 26.45
N VAL A 434 -9.89 -16.22 26.76
CA VAL A 434 -10.24 -15.03 25.99
C VAL A 434 -10.25 -13.83 26.91
N THR A 435 -9.44 -12.84 26.57
CA THR A 435 -9.46 -11.52 27.21
C THR A 435 -10.37 -10.64 26.36
N LYS A 436 -11.49 -10.17 26.91
CA LYS A 436 -12.31 -9.18 26.21
C LYS A 436 -11.75 -7.79 26.45
N ALA A 437 -12.08 -6.84 25.57
CA ALA A 437 -11.76 -5.44 25.78
C ALA A 437 -12.26 -4.98 27.17
N GLY A 438 -11.35 -4.47 27.99
CA GLY A 438 -11.62 -4.03 29.37
C GLY A 438 -11.38 -5.09 30.46
N ASP A 439 -11.13 -6.34 30.12
CA ASP A 439 -10.82 -7.38 31.11
C ASP A 439 -9.34 -7.33 31.51
N LEU A 440 -9.05 -7.27 32.82
CA LEU A 440 -7.68 -7.31 33.36
C LEU A 440 -7.07 -8.72 33.33
N ARG A 441 -7.90 -9.75 33.16
CA ARG A 441 -7.50 -11.16 33.15
C ARG A 441 -8.34 -11.92 32.12
N PRO A 442 -7.77 -12.91 31.43
CA PRO A 442 -8.52 -13.74 30.52
C PRO A 442 -9.62 -14.52 31.25
N THR A 443 -10.75 -14.68 30.59
CA THR A 443 -11.82 -15.59 31.03
C THR A 443 -11.79 -16.86 30.20
N THR A 444 -11.96 -18.01 30.83
CA THR A 444 -12.09 -19.27 30.10
C THR A 444 -13.46 -19.34 29.47
N ILE A 445 -13.50 -19.48 28.15
CA ILE A 445 -14.71 -19.85 27.42
C ILE A 445 -14.65 -21.31 27.03
N THR A 446 -15.80 -21.97 27.07
CA THR A 446 -15.95 -23.38 26.71
C THR A 446 -16.96 -23.47 25.57
N ARG A 447 -16.58 -24.09 24.45
CA ARG A 447 -17.47 -24.30 23.30
C ARG A 447 -17.34 -25.72 22.76
N ARG A 448 -18.46 -26.28 22.28
CA ARG A 448 -18.42 -27.52 21.49
C ARG A 448 -17.70 -27.25 20.18
N LEU A 449 -16.84 -28.18 19.75
CA LEU A 449 -16.02 -28.01 18.56
C LEU A 449 -16.88 -27.81 17.31
N ASN A 450 -18.01 -28.50 17.17
CA ASN A 450 -18.95 -28.29 16.06
C ASN A 450 -19.61 -26.89 16.03
N ARG A 451 -19.59 -26.15 17.15
CA ARG A 451 -20.08 -24.77 17.24
C ARG A 451 -18.97 -23.73 17.12
N ALA A 452 -17.71 -24.15 17.21
CA ALA A 452 -16.58 -23.27 16.91
C ALA A 452 -16.58 -22.87 15.43
N TYR A 453 -15.94 -21.75 15.14
CA TYR A 453 -15.56 -21.37 13.78
C TYR A 453 -14.05 -21.47 13.68
N LEU A 454 -13.57 -22.00 12.56
CA LEU A 454 -12.17 -21.91 12.18
C LEU A 454 -12.04 -20.66 11.33
N VAL A 455 -11.19 -19.72 11.75
CA VAL A 455 -10.76 -18.67 10.85
C VAL A 455 -9.73 -19.32 9.92
N ALA A 456 -10.16 -19.65 8.70
CA ALA A 456 -9.33 -20.32 7.70
C ALA A 456 -8.28 -19.37 7.09
N GLY A 457 -8.50 -18.06 7.23
CA GLY A 457 -7.55 -17.02 6.87
C GLY A 457 -8.17 -15.63 6.88
N LEU A 458 -7.33 -14.61 7.02
CA LEU A 458 -7.67 -13.23 6.72
C LEU A 458 -7.47 -12.98 5.22
N ILE A 459 -8.45 -12.32 4.61
CA ILE A 459 -8.37 -11.85 3.23
C ILE A 459 -8.17 -10.33 3.30
N TYR A 460 -6.99 -9.88 2.91
CA TYR A 460 -6.60 -8.46 2.93
C TYR A 460 -7.61 -7.63 2.18
N GLY A 461 -7.97 -6.50 2.77
CA GLY A 461 -8.64 -5.47 2.01
C GLY A 461 -7.76 -4.98 0.86
N LEU A 462 -8.39 -4.72 -0.27
CA LEU A 462 -7.71 -4.17 -1.43
C LEU A 462 -8.64 -3.18 -2.11
N VAL A 463 -8.19 -1.94 -2.20
CA VAL A 463 -8.88 -0.91 -3.00
C VAL A 463 -8.09 -0.73 -4.28
N ASN A 464 -8.71 -1.11 -5.40
CA ASN A 464 -8.13 -0.97 -6.73
C ASN A 464 -8.55 0.37 -7.30
N VAL A 465 -7.59 1.16 -7.78
CA VAL A 465 -7.84 2.36 -8.57
C VAL A 465 -7.16 2.17 -9.92
N ARG A 466 -7.94 2.25 -11.01
CA ARG A 466 -7.43 2.01 -12.36
C ARG A 466 -7.88 3.13 -13.29
N THR A 467 -7.03 3.54 -14.22
CA THR A 467 -7.35 4.62 -15.15
C THR A 467 -6.63 4.50 -16.48
N ASP A 468 -7.34 4.87 -17.55
CA ASP A 468 -6.81 5.10 -18.90
C ASP A 468 -6.38 6.56 -19.12
N GLY A 469 -6.47 7.39 -18.08
CA GLY A 469 -6.22 8.82 -18.12
C GLY A 469 -7.46 9.68 -18.37
N GLU A 470 -8.64 9.10 -18.56
CA GLU A 470 -9.90 9.83 -18.73
C GLU A 470 -10.96 9.31 -17.75
N LYS A 471 -11.09 7.98 -17.68
CA LYS A 471 -11.97 7.24 -16.78
C LYS A 471 -11.15 6.75 -15.59
N ILE A 472 -11.71 6.87 -14.39
CA ILE A 472 -11.15 6.30 -13.17
C ILE A 472 -12.16 5.29 -12.63
N LEU A 473 -11.68 4.07 -12.39
CA LEU A 473 -12.45 2.98 -11.82
C LEU A 473 -11.89 2.66 -10.43
N CYS A 474 -12.77 2.65 -9.43
CA CYS A 474 -12.47 2.22 -8.07
C CYS A 474 -13.20 0.90 -7.79
N ALA A 475 -12.49 -0.10 -7.26
CA ALA A 475 -13.09 -1.41 -6.99
C ALA A 475 -12.57 -2.12 -5.73
N THR A 476 -13.48 -2.80 -5.05
CA THR A 476 -13.22 -3.74 -3.95
C THR A 476 -13.83 -5.10 -4.29
N LEU A 477 -13.24 -6.18 -3.79
CA LEU A 477 -13.74 -7.53 -4.04
C LEU A 477 -14.78 -7.91 -2.99
N ASN A 478 -15.96 -8.35 -3.44
CA ASN A 478 -16.96 -8.94 -2.56
C ASN A 478 -16.71 -10.45 -2.46
N GLU A 479 -16.05 -10.87 -1.38
CA GLU A 479 -15.62 -12.27 -1.19
C GLU A 479 -16.76 -13.28 -1.18
N LYS A 480 -17.95 -12.90 -0.70
CA LYS A 480 -19.11 -13.81 -0.65
C LYS A 480 -19.60 -14.18 -2.05
N SER A 481 -19.60 -13.21 -2.97
CA SER A 481 -20.10 -13.38 -4.33
C SER A 481 -18.98 -13.64 -5.35
N ASN A 482 -17.72 -13.49 -4.94
CA ASN A 482 -16.53 -13.52 -5.81
C ASN A 482 -16.71 -12.59 -7.02
N SER A 483 -17.18 -11.37 -6.76
CA SER A 483 -17.47 -10.34 -7.77
C SER A 483 -17.04 -8.96 -7.29
N TRP A 484 -16.80 -8.04 -8.24
CA TRP A 484 -16.29 -6.70 -7.94
C TRP A 484 -17.40 -5.70 -7.65
N GLU A 485 -17.24 -4.94 -6.57
CA GLU A 485 -18.02 -3.73 -6.31
C GLU A 485 -17.30 -2.54 -6.94
N ILE A 486 -17.93 -1.92 -7.94
CA ILE A 486 -17.29 -0.94 -8.82
C ILE A 486 -17.98 0.42 -8.75
N LYS A 487 -17.16 1.47 -8.71
CA LYS A 487 -17.58 2.85 -9.01
C LYS A 487 -16.66 3.43 -10.07
N THR A 488 -17.26 4.09 -11.05
CA THR A 488 -16.57 4.76 -12.13
C THR A 488 -16.85 6.26 -12.07
N ILE A 489 -15.80 7.06 -12.18
CA ILE A 489 -15.89 8.50 -12.38
C ILE A 489 -15.09 8.91 -13.63
N ARG A 490 -15.34 10.11 -14.14
CA ARG A 490 -14.48 10.74 -15.15
C ARG A 490 -13.54 11.71 -14.44
N SER A 491 -12.30 11.76 -14.89
CA SER A 491 -11.35 12.75 -14.41
C SER A 491 -11.85 14.16 -14.70
N ARG A 492 -11.54 15.08 -13.78
CA ARG A 492 -11.96 16.49 -13.81
C ARG A 492 -10.91 17.47 -14.33
N PHE A 493 -9.65 17.05 -14.52
CA PHE A 493 -8.56 17.97 -14.91
C PHE A 493 -8.42 18.13 -16.41
#